data_AF-A0AAW2T1S4-F1
#
_entry.id   AF-A0AAW2T1S4-F1
#
_cell.length_a   1.000
_cell.length_b   1.000
_cell.length_c   1.000
_cell.angle_alpha   90.00
_cell.angle_beta   90.00
_cell.angle_gamma   90.00
#
_symmetry.space_group_name_H-M   'P 1'
#
loop_
_entity.id
_entity.type
_entity.pdbx_description
1 polymer ?
#
loop_
_entity_poly.entity_id
_entity_poly.type
_entity_poly.pdbx_seq_one_letter_code
_entity_poly.pdbx_strand_id
1 'polypeptide(L)'
;MASEQTSVKAVDSVPDSTIKLLFVEMGVGYDQHGQDITSAAMRACRDAISSNSIPAFRRGSIPGVSFGEMKLQIKLGVPRPLQHLLDIERVKSVFP
;
A
#
# COMPACT_ATOMS: atom_id res chain seq x y z
N MET A 1 13.38 24.73 -23.45
CA MET A 1 12.63 23.46 -23.44
C MET A 1 12.05 23.34 -22.04
N ALA A 2 10.74 23.58 -21.90
CA ALA A 2 10.08 23.74 -20.61
C ALA A 2 9.93 22.37 -19.93
N SER A 3 10.41 22.27 -18.70
CA SER A 3 10.24 21.09 -17.85
C SER A 3 8.81 21.09 -17.30
N GLU A 4 7.98 20.18 -17.79
CA GLU A 4 6.67 19.91 -17.19
C GLU A 4 6.87 19.28 -15.81
N GLN A 5 6.64 20.06 -14.77
CA GLN A 5 6.53 19.57 -13.40
C GLN A 5 5.16 18.95 -13.22
N THR A 6 5.09 17.62 -13.30
CA THR A 6 3.90 16.87 -12.88
C THR A 6 3.77 17.01 -11.36
N SER A 7 2.88 17.91 -10.94
CA SER A 7 2.56 18.12 -9.53
C SER A 7 1.83 16.89 -8.98
N VAL A 8 2.59 15.98 -8.35
CA VAL A 8 2.02 15.00 -7.44
C VAL A 8 1.47 15.78 -6.26
N LYS A 9 0.14 16.01 -6.27
CA LYS A 9 -0.59 16.62 -5.15
C LYS A 9 -0.18 15.90 -3.86
N ALA A 10 0.09 16.69 -2.81
CA ALA A 10 0.32 16.18 -1.47
C ALA A 10 -0.87 15.28 -1.10
N VAL A 11 -0.61 13.97 -1.04
CA VAL A 11 -1.59 12.97 -0.64
C VAL A 11 -1.86 13.21 0.84
N ASP A 12 -3.13 13.28 1.21
CA ASP A 12 -3.60 13.46 2.58
C ASP A 12 -2.74 12.64 3.56
N SER A 13 -2.40 13.25 4.70
CA SER A 13 -1.52 12.65 5.70
C SER A 13 -2.03 11.26 6.08
N VAL A 14 -1.24 10.21 5.83
CA VAL A 14 -1.51 8.88 6.39
C VAL A 14 -1.07 8.89 7.86
N PRO A 15 -1.95 8.53 8.82
CA PRO A 15 -3.29 7.94 8.63
C PRO A 15 -4.41 8.95 8.37
N ASP A 16 -5.39 8.55 7.55
CA ASP A 16 -6.63 9.31 7.31
C ASP A 16 -7.44 9.37 8.62
N SER A 17 -7.75 10.58 9.08
CA SER A 17 -8.44 10.84 10.34
C SER A 17 -9.88 10.30 10.37
N THR A 18 -10.45 9.94 9.22
CA THR A 18 -11.78 9.31 9.13
C THR A 18 -11.75 7.78 9.27
N ILE A 19 -10.57 7.16 9.16
CA ILE A 19 -10.39 5.71 9.29
C ILE A 19 -10.00 5.37 10.72
N LYS A 20 -10.76 4.47 11.36
CA LYS A 20 -10.35 3.88 12.64
C LYS A 20 -9.23 2.86 12.41
N LEU A 21 -8.01 3.22 12.76
CA LEU A 21 -6.86 2.32 12.66
C LEU A 21 -7.03 1.14 13.63
N LEU A 22 -7.08 -0.08 13.09
CA LEU A 22 -7.15 -1.31 13.89
C LEU A 22 -5.76 -1.90 14.14
N PHE A 23 -4.94 -1.97 13.10
CA PHE A 23 -3.56 -2.47 13.16
C PHE A 23 -2.77 -1.93 11.96
N VAL A 24 -1.46 -2.11 12.01
CA VAL A 24 -0.53 -1.77 10.92
C VAL A 24 0.28 -3.01 10.61
N GLU A 25 0.41 -3.31 9.32
CA GLU A 25 1.31 -4.34 8.81
C GLU A 25 2.38 -3.68 7.95
N MET A 26 3.62 -4.13 8.10
CA MET A 26 4.77 -3.55 7.45
C MET A 26 5.53 -4.62 6.71
N GLY A 27 6.05 -4.28 5.54
CA GLY A 27 6.85 -5.17 4.73
C GLY A 27 7.85 -4.39 3.88
N VAL A 28 8.83 -5.11 3.37
CA VAL A 28 9.90 -4.56 2.54
C VAL A 28 10.02 -5.33 1.25
N GLY A 29 10.55 -4.65 0.22
CA GLY A 29 10.66 -5.22 -1.11
C GLY A 29 11.81 -4.58 -1.85
N TYR A 30 12.56 -5.41 -2.57
CA TYR A 30 13.77 -5.01 -3.26
C TYR A 30 13.68 -5.46 -4.72
N ASP A 31 14.03 -4.57 -5.63
CA ASP A 31 14.43 -4.92 -7.00
C ASP A 31 15.96 -4.85 -7.08
N GLN A 32 16.59 -6.01 -7.19
CA GLN A 32 18.05 -6.14 -7.15
C GLN A 32 18.72 -5.79 -8.49
N HIS A 33 17.96 -5.76 -9.59
CA HIS A 33 18.50 -5.49 -10.92
C HIS A 33 18.29 -4.03 -11.36
N GLY A 34 17.44 -3.28 -10.66
CA GLY A 34 17.37 -1.81 -10.74
C GLY A 34 16.58 -1.29 -11.94
N GLN A 35 15.46 -1.90 -12.29
CA GLN A 35 14.70 -1.62 -13.53
C GLN A 35 13.20 -1.42 -13.30
N ASP A 36 12.65 -1.92 -12.20
CA ASP A 36 11.21 -1.88 -11.94
C ASP A 36 10.92 -1.60 -10.46
N ILE A 37 10.67 -0.32 -10.14
CA ILE A 37 10.22 0.12 -8.82
C ILE A 37 8.89 -0.51 -8.42
N THR A 38 8.03 -0.84 -9.40
CA THR A 38 6.73 -1.48 -9.15
C THR A 38 6.92 -2.90 -8.64
N SER A 39 7.87 -3.65 -9.19
CA SER A 39 8.21 -4.98 -8.68
C SER A 39 8.68 -4.94 -7.23
N ALA A 40 9.51 -3.95 -6.85
CA ALA A 40 9.91 -3.76 -5.46
C ALA A 40 8.72 -3.41 -4.55
N ALA A 41 7.85 -2.49 -5.00
CA ALA A 41 6.64 -2.09 -4.29
C ALA A 41 5.68 -3.27 -4.07
N MET A 42 5.42 -4.08 -5.10
CA MET A 42 4.57 -5.26 -4.99
C MET A 42 5.14 -6.29 -4.01
N ARG A 43 6.47 -6.47 -4.01
CA ARG A 43 7.15 -7.35 -3.03
C ARG A 43 6.95 -6.84 -1.61
N ALA A 44 7.11 -5.54 -1.37
CA ALA A 44 6.87 -4.93 -0.06
C ALA A 44 5.43 -5.12 0.42
N CYS A 45 4.45 -4.90 -0.46
CA CYS A 45 3.04 -5.11 -0.13
C CYS A 45 2.72 -6.58 0.15
N ARG A 46 3.30 -7.51 -0.61
CA ARG A 46 3.10 -8.95 -0.39
C ARG A 46 3.75 -9.42 0.90
N ASP A 47 4.98 -8.97 1.16
CA ASP A 47 5.71 -9.24 2.40
C ASP A 47 4.87 -8.79 3.61
N ALA A 48 4.31 -7.58 3.55
CA ALA A 48 3.51 -6.99 4.63
C ALA A 48 2.30 -7.84 5.03
N ILE A 49 1.62 -8.50 4.09
CA ILE A 49 0.35 -9.21 4.36
C ILE A 49 0.47 -10.74 4.37
N SER A 50 1.64 -11.30 3.99
CA SER A 50 1.76 -12.74 3.73
C SER A 50 1.86 -13.61 4.99
N SER A 51 2.38 -13.05 6.08
CA SER A 51 2.71 -13.80 7.30
C SER A 51 1.63 -13.76 8.37
N ASN A 52 0.58 -12.97 8.16
CA ASN A 52 -0.50 -12.77 9.11
C ASN A 52 -1.83 -13.26 8.54
N SER A 53 -2.71 -13.74 9.42
CA SER A 53 -4.06 -14.15 9.07
C SER A 53 -5.01 -13.57 10.08
N ILE A 54 -6.03 -12.87 9.59
CA ILE A 54 -7.03 -12.21 10.44
C ILE A 54 -8.40 -12.88 10.23
N PRO A 55 -8.58 -14.12 10.74
CA PRO A 55 -9.81 -14.88 10.53
C PRO A 55 -11.03 -14.21 11.18
N ALA A 56 -10.83 -13.34 12.17
CA ALA A 56 -11.89 -12.61 12.86
C ALA A 56 -12.78 -11.78 11.92
N PHE A 57 -12.21 -11.22 10.84
CA PHE A 57 -12.97 -10.47 9.83
C PHE A 57 -13.85 -11.36 8.94
N ARG A 58 -13.44 -12.61 8.71
CA ARG A 58 -14.25 -13.60 7.98
C ARG A 58 -15.33 -14.23 8.87
N ARG A 59 -15.05 -14.39 10.17
CA ARG A 59 -15.95 -15.05 11.13
C ARG A 59 -16.94 -14.10 11.80
N GLY A 60 -16.87 -12.79 11.52
CA GLY A 60 -17.74 -11.79 12.15
C GLY A 60 -17.54 -11.66 13.66
N SER A 61 -16.34 -12.03 14.16
CA SER A 61 -16.06 -12.05 15.60
C SER A 61 -15.77 -10.65 16.17
N ILE A 62 -15.64 -9.64 15.31
CA ILE A 62 -15.46 -8.24 15.68
C ILE A 62 -16.79 -7.52 15.40
N PRO A 63 -17.53 -7.10 16.44
CA PRO A 63 -18.79 -6.39 16.27
C PRO A 63 -18.60 -5.13 15.42
N GLY A 64 -19.39 -4.99 14.36
CA GLY A 64 -19.36 -3.82 13.47
C GLY A 64 -18.15 -3.75 12.53
N VAL A 65 -17.39 -4.86 12.36
CA VAL A 65 -16.34 -4.93 11.34
C VAL A 65 -16.48 -6.22 10.55
N SER A 66 -17.10 -6.11 9.37
CA SER A 66 -17.16 -7.17 8.37
C SER A 66 -16.04 -7.01 7.32
N PHE A 67 -15.79 -8.08 6.55
CA PHE A 67 -14.82 -8.05 5.45
C PHE A 67 -15.12 -6.94 4.42
N GLY A 68 -16.38 -6.64 4.14
CA GLY A 68 -16.79 -5.58 3.19
C GLY A 68 -16.57 -4.16 3.70
N GLU A 69 -16.43 -3.97 5.01
CA GLU A 69 -16.17 -2.68 5.64
C GLU A 69 -14.68 -2.44 5.88
N MET A 70 -13.85 -3.46 5.70
CA MET A 70 -12.40 -3.34 5.86
C MET A 70 -11.83 -2.35 4.84
N LYS A 71 -11.14 -1.32 5.34
CA LYS A 71 -10.43 -0.34 4.53
C LYS A 71 -8.94 -0.56 4.66
N LEU A 72 -8.24 -0.55 3.53
CA LEU A 72 -6.79 -0.59 3.46
C LEU A 72 -6.27 0.80 3.12
N GLN A 73 -5.40 1.33 3.98
CA GLN A 73 -4.64 2.55 3.69
C GLN A 73 -3.16 2.20 3.61
N ILE A 74 -2.55 2.45 2.44
CA ILE A 74 -1.19 2.02 2.14
C ILE A 74 -0.30 3.24 2.08
N LYS A 75 0.75 3.25 2.90
CA LYS A 75 1.85 4.20 2.82
C LYS A 75 3.08 3.51 2.30
N LEU A 76 3.47 3.81 1.08
CA LEU A 76 4.61 3.19 0.43
C LEU A 76 5.79 4.17 0.36
N GLY A 77 6.91 3.78 0.98
CA GLY A 77 8.18 4.47 0.80
C GLY A 77 8.88 3.95 -0.45
N VAL A 78 9.15 4.84 -1.41
CA VAL A 78 9.89 4.53 -2.63
C VAL A 78 11.00 5.56 -2.90
N PRO A 79 12.05 5.22 -3.66
CA PRO A 79 13.05 6.19 -4.10
C PRO A 79 12.39 7.38 -4.83
N ARG A 80 12.56 8.60 -4.29
CA ARG A 80 11.92 9.82 -4.82
C ARG A 80 12.12 10.03 -6.33
N PRO A 81 13.32 9.86 -6.91
CA PRO A 81 13.51 10.08 -8.36
C PRO A 81 12.68 9.15 -9.24
N LEU A 82 12.34 7.96 -8.73
CA LEU A 82 11.63 6.92 -9.49
C LEU A 82 10.13 6.87 -9.16
N GLN A 83 9.65 7.71 -8.23
CA GLN A 83 8.27 7.67 -7.75
C GLN A 83 7.22 7.80 -8.88
N HIS A 84 7.51 8.59 -9.91
CA HIS A 84 6.63 8.80 -11.06
C HIS A 84 6.48 7.57 -11.97
N LEU A 85 7.36 6.58 -11.85
CA LEU A 85 7.34 5.33 -12.62
C LEU A 85 6.55 4.22 -11.91
N LEU A 86 6.06 4.47 -10.70
CA LEU A 86 5.32 3.49 -9.92
C LEU A 86 3.94 3.25 -10.54
N ASP A 87 3.66 2.00 -10.91
CA ASP A 87 2.32 1.59 -11.35
C ASP A 87 1.45 1.23 -10.14
N ILE A 88 0.56 2.16 -9.79
CA ILE A 88 -0.33 2.04 -8.63
C ILE A 88 -1.35 0.92 -8.82
N GLU A 89 -1.88 0.70 -10.02
CA GLU A 89 -2.91 -0.31 -10.27
C GLU A 89 -2.33 -1.72 -10.14
N ARG A 90 -1.10 -1.91 -10.62
CA ARG A 90 -0.38 -3.17 -10.45
C ARG A 90 0.02 -3.43 -8.99
N VAL A 91 0.27 -2.39 -8.18
CA VAL A 91 0.45 -2.55 -6.73
C VAL A 91 -0.86 -2.90 -6.03
N LYS A 92 -1.98 -2.27 -6.40
CA LYS A 92 -3.31 -2.57 -5.83
C LYS A 92 -3.71 -4.03 -6.03
N SER A 93 -3.33 -4.64 -7.16
CA SER A 93 -3.64 -6.05 -7.46
C SER A 93 -2.93 -7.06 -6.53
N VAL A 94 -2.05 -6.62 -5.63
CA VAL A 94 -1.43 -7.49 -4.61
C VAL A 94 -2.41 -7.84 -3.49
N PHE A 95 -3.36 -6.97 -3.20
CA PHE A 95 -4.30 -7.13 -2.10
C PHE A 95 -5.55 -7.92 -2.54
N PRO A 96 -6.04 -8.86 -1.71
CA PRO A 96 -7.22 -9.67 -2.00
C PRO A 96 -8.55 -8.91 -1.84
#